data_AF-A0A924GBC7-F1
#
_entry.id   AF-A0A924GBC7-F1
#
_cell.length_a   1.000
_cell.length_b   1.000
_cell.length_c   1.000
_cell.angle_alpha   90.00
_cell.angle_beta   90.00
_cell.angle_gamma   90.00
#
_symmetry.space_group_name_H-M   'P 1'
#
loop_
_entity.id
_entity.type
_entity.pdbx_description
1 polymer ?
#
loop_
_entity_poly.entity_id
_entity_poly.type
_entity_poly.pdbx_seq_one_letter_code
_entity_poly.pdbx_strand_id
1 'polypeptide(L)'
;MSPDSFGALIAAYGGILVLTVPLPFVASFLLDGVVQVLRGNGLKLFLAAVGMTVVTAFVGYFLWQYGSSNPPMVSSTLASIGTMGKMLLTFSTALALVAFVSRTVKLLWKTR
;
A
#
# COMPACT_ATOMS: atom_id res chain seq x y z
N MET A 1 11.58 21.91 -19.11
CA MET A 1 11.66 21.00 -17.94
C MET A 1 12.92 20.17 -18.11
N SER A 2 13.82 20.16 -17.13
CA SER A 2 14.96 19.23 -17.17
C SER A 2 14.44 17.79 -17.08
N PRO A 3 15.11 16.80 -17.73
CA PRO A 3 14.72 15.40 -17.63
C PRO A 3 14.53 14.92 -16.18
N ASP A 4 15.36 15.45 -15.27
CA ASP A 4 15.34 15.14 -13.84
C ASP A 4 14.05 15.60 -13.15
N SER A 5 13.49 16.73 -13.57
CA SER A 5 12.23 17.26 -13.01
C SER A 5 11.01 16.40 -13.35
N PHE A 6 11.01 15.76 -14.52
CA PHE A 6 9.93 14.86 -14.93
C PHE A 6 10.03 13.50 -14.22
N GLY A 7 11.24 12.95 -14.11
CA GLY A 7 11.49 11.71 -13.37
C GLY A 7 11.11 11.82 -11.89
N ALA A 8 11.42 12.95 -11.26
CA ALA A 8 11.03 13.25 -9.88
C ALA A 8 9.50 13.30 -9.69
N LEU A 9 8.80 13.92 -10.64
CA LEU A 9 7.34 13.98 -10.61
C LEU A 9 6.73 12.58 -10.70
N ILE A 10 7.21 11.76 -11.63
CA ILE A 10 6.78 10.35 -11.77
C ILE A 10 7.08 9.58 -10.48
N ALA A 11 8.26 9.75 -9.88
CA ALA A 11 8.62 9.07 -8.65
C ALA A 11 7.69 9.46 -7.49
N ALA A 12 7.34 10.74 -7.35
CA ALA A 12 6.42 11.19 -6.32
C ALA A 12 4.99 10.64 -6.50
N TYR A 13 4.42 10.76 -7.70
CA TYR A 13 3.10 10.21 -8.00
C TYR A 13 3.10 8.69 -7.87
N GLY A 14 4.15 8.02 -8.35
CA GLY A 14 4.34 6.58 -8.21
C GLY A 14 4.44 6.14 -6.75
N GLY A 15 5.19 6.86 -5.93
CA GLY A 15 5.30 6.60 -4.50
C GLY A 15 3.96 6.71 -3.79
N ILE A 16 3.19 7.77 -4.08
CA ILE A 16 1.85 7.95 -3.52
C ILE A 16 0.90 6.88 -4.02
N LEU A 17 0.93 6.52 -5.30
CA LEU A 17 0.12 5.42 -5.82
C LEU A 17 0.45 4.11 -5.10
N VAL A 18 1.74 3.78 -4.93
CA VAL A 18 2.17 2.57 -4.20
C VAL A 18 1.71 2.58 -2.74
N LEU A 19 1.86 3.70 -2.04
CA LEU A 19 1.47 3.83 -0.63
C LEU A 19 -0.04 3.84 -0.43
N THR A 20 -0.82 4.29 -1.40
CA THR A 20 -2.27 4.50 -1.22
C THR A 20 -3.12 3.43 -1.89
N VAL A 21 -2.60 2.71 -2.88
CA VAL A 21 -3.35 1.69 -3.62
C VAL A 21 -2.89 0.28 -3.27
N PRO A 22 -1.73 -0.25 -3.73
CA PRO A 22 -1.34 -1.62 -3.44
C PRO A 22 -1.00 -1.83 -1.96
N LEU A 23 -0.47 -0.84 -1.24
CA LEU A 23 -0.09 -1.03 0.16
C LEU A 23 -1.28 -1.45 1.05
N PRO A 24 -2.47 -0.82 1.02
CA PRO A 24 -3.66 -1.32 1.71
C PRO A 24 -4.02 -2.77 1.35
N PHE A 25 -3.95 -3.15 0.08
CA PHE A 25 -4.22 -4.54 -0.33
C PHE A 25 -3.17 -5.51 0.20
N VAL A 26 -1.89 -5.16 0.14
CA VAL A 26 -0.81 -5.99 0.69
C VAL A 26 -0.94 -6.11 2.21
N ALA A 27 -1.22 -4.99 2.89
CA ALA A 27 -1.46 -4.96 4.33
C ALA A 27 -2.68 -5.79 4.75
N SER A 28 -3.71 -5.91 3.89
CA SER A 28 -4.86 -6.77 4.18
C SER A 28 -4.50 -8.26 4.33
N PHE A 29 -3.38 -8.71 3.73
CA PHE A 29 -2.87 -10.06 3.94
C PHE A 29 -2.27 -10.27 5.34
N LEU A 30 -1.92 -9.21 6.07
CA LEU A 30 -1.55 -9.33 7.48
C LEU A 30 -2.72 -9.87 8.29
N LEU A 31 -3.93 -9.39 8.01
CA LEU A 31 -5.15 -9.89 8.63
C LEU A 31 -5.39 -11.35 8.27
N ASP A 32 -5.17 -11.74 7.01
CA ASP A 32 -5.23 -13.15 6.59
C ASP A 32 -4.20 -14.01 7.35
N GLY A 33 -2.98 -13.50 7.53
CA GLY A 33 -1.93 -14.14 8.32
C GLY A 33 -2.34 -14.32 9.78
N VAL A 34 -2.92 -13.29 10.41
CA VAL A 34 -3.45 -13.35 11.78
C VAL A 34 -4.54 -14.42 11.88
N VAL A 35 -5.50 -14.46 10.96
CA VAL A 35 -6.55 -15.48 10.94
C VAL A 35 -5.96 -16.88 10.88
N GLN A 36 -4.90 -17.09 10.09
CA GLN A 36 -4.26 -18.40 9.96
C GLN A 36 -3.46 -18.80 11.19
N VAL A 37 -2.77 -17.86 11.84
CA VAL A 37 -2.10 -18.09 13.12
C VAL A 37 -3.11 -18.51 14.19
N LEU A 38 -4.25 -17.82 14.28
CA LEU A 38 -5.33 -18.14 15.22
C LEU A 38 -5.96 -19.52 14.95
N ARG A 39 -5.93 -19.99 13.70
CA ARG A 39 -6.38 -21.34 13.33
C ARG A 39 -5.33 -22.45 13.57
N GLY A 40 -4.14 -22.11 14.06
CA GLY A 40 -3.06 -23.07 14.26
C GLY A 40 -2.31 -23.47 12.99
N ASN A 41 -2.53 -22.79 11.86
CA ASN A 41 -1.87 -23.09 10.57
C ASN A 41 -0.45 -22.51 10.46
N GLY A 42 0.10 -21.99 11.56
CA GLY A 42 1.47 -21.51 11.69
C GLY A 42 1.71 -20.04 11.31
N LEU A 43 2.92 -19.56 11.58
CA LEU A 43 3.31 -18.14 11.44
C LEU A 43 3.86 -17.77 10.04
N LYS A 44 4.15 -18.75 9.19
CA LYS A 44 4.87 -18.52 7.91
C LYS A 44 4.16 -17.51 7.01
N LEU A 45 2.84 -17.63 6.87
CA LEU A 45 2.04 -16.73 6.02
C LEU A 45 1.92 -15.33 6.62
N PHE A 46 1.88 -15.21 7.95
CA PHE A 46 1.95 -13.92 8.62
C PHE A 46 3.30 -13.23 8.37
N LEU A 47 4.42 -13.93 8.55
CA LEU A 47 5.76 -13.35 8.29
C LEU A 47 5.96 -12.96 6.83
N ALA A 48 5.49 -13.78 5.89
CA ALA A 48 5.53 -13.45 4.47
C ALA A 48 4.71 -12.18 4.17
N ALA A 49 3.51 -12.05 4.75
CA ALA A 49 2.70 -10.84 4.62
C ALA A 49 3.41 -9.62 5.23
N VAL A 50 4.01 -9.74 6.42
CA VAL A 50 4.81 -8.67 7.04
C VAL A 50 5.95 -8.23 6.12
N GLY A 51 6.74 -9.17 5.61
CA GLY A 51 7.84 -8.86 4.70
C GLY A 51 7.36 -8.11 3.45
N MET A 52 6.28 -8.58 2.83
CA MET A 52 5.70 -7.93 1.65
C MET A 52 5.15 -6.52 1.95
N THR A 53 4.46 -6.33 3.07
CA THR A 53 3.96 -5.01 3.48
C THR A 53 5.11 -4.05 3.70
N VAL A 54 6.16 -4.48 4.42
CA VAL A 54 7.34 -3.66 4.72
C VAL A 54 8.05 -3.26 3.43
N VAL A 55 8.32 -4.21 2.53
CA VAL A 55 8.97 -3.93 1.23
C VAL A 55 8.14 -2.94 0.40
N THR A 56 6.82 -3.16 0.31
CA THR A 56 5.92 -2.28 -0.44
C THR A 56 5.90 -0.87 0.14
N ALA A 57 5.84 -0.75 1.47
CA ALA A 57 5.88 0.54 2.16
C ALA A 57 7.21 1.26 1.94
N PHE A 58 8.35 0.56 2.03
CA PHE A 58 9.66 1.12 1.78
C PHE A 58 9.79 1.64 0.35
N VAL A 59 9.41 0.83 -0.65
CA VAL A 59 9.45 1.24 -2.06
C VAL A 59 8.61 2.49 -2.29
N GLY A 60 7.37 2.51 -1.81
CA GLY A 60 6.48 3.66 -1.94
C GLY A 60 7.02 4.92 -1.24
N TYR A 61 7.55 4.75 -0.02
CA TYR A 61 8.13 5.84 0.76
C TYR A 61 9.36 6.44 0.08
N PHE A 62 10.30 5.62 -0.39
CA PHE A 62 11.51 6.12 -1.05
C PHE A 62 11.20 6.80 -2.38
N LEU A 63 10.25 6.27 -3.16
CA LEU A 63 9.78 6.91 -4.39
C LEU A 63 9.18 8.30 -4.10
N TRP A 64 8.32 8.38 -3.09
CA TRP A 64 7.72 9.65 -2.66
C TRP A 64 8.79 10.64 -2.17
N GLN A 65 9.71 10.19 -1.31
CA GLN A 65 10.74 11.04 -0.73
C GLN A 65 11.70 11.56 -1.79
N TYR A 66 12.11 10.69 -2.73
CA TYR A 66 12.96 11.06 -3.86
C TYR A 66 12.27 12.11 -4.72
N GLY A 67 11.03 11.84 -5.13
CA GLY A 67 10.29 12.71 -6.04
C GLY A 67 9.88 14.05 -5.43
N SER A 68 9.59 14.09 -4.14
CA SER A 68 9.22 15.34 -3.45
C SER A 68 10.40 16.24 -3.11
N SER A 69 11.62 15.68 -3.03
CA SER A 69 12.81 16.40 -2.58
C SER A 69 13.75 16.85 -3.72
N ASN A 70 13.66 16.28 -4.93
CA ASN A 70 14.66 16.50 -5.98
C ASN A 70 14.06 16.62 -7.40
N PRO A 71 13.76 17.83 -7.92
CA PRO A 71 13.77 19.12 -7.22
C PRO A 71 12.59 19.24 -6.23
N PRO A 72 12.70 20.09 -5.19
CA PRO A 72 11.62 20.30 -4.23
C PRO A 72 10.33 20.72 -4.94
N MET A 73 9.26 19.98 -4.69
CA MET A 73 7.95 20.30 -5.25
C MET A 73 7.39 21.59 -4.64
N VAL A 74 6.67 22.34 -5.47
CA VAL A 74 5.93 23.53 -5.01
C VAL A 74 4.81 23.10 -4.06
N SER A 75 4.55 23.91 -3.03
CA SER A 75 3.58 23.61 -1.97
C SER A 75 2.16 23.32 -2.49
N SER A 76 1.73 23.98 -3.57
CA SER A 76 0.45 23.73 -4.23
C SER A 76 0.35 22.31 -4.80
N THR A 77 1.40 21.81 -5.45
CA THR A 77 1.47 20.44 -5.97
C THR A 77 1.44 19.42 -4.85
N LEU A 78 2.18 19.67 -3.76
CA LEU A 78 2.18 18.80 -2.58
C LEU A 78 0.78 18.67 -1.95
N ALA A 79 0.04 19.79 -1.87
CA ALA A 79 -1.33 19.81 -1.35
C ALA A 79 -2.30 19.03 -2.26
N SER A 80 -2.20 19.18 -3.58
CA SER A 80 -3.00 18.42 -4.54
C SER A 80 -2.72 16.92 -4.45
N ILE A 81 -1.45 16.52 -4.42
CA ILE A 81 -1.05 15.12 -4.27
C ILE A 81 -1.53 14.56 -2.93
N GLY A 82 -1.42 15.33 -1.84
CA GLY A 82 -1.92 14.93 -0.53
C GLY A 82 -3.43 14.69 -0.52
N THR A 83 -4.20 15.53 -1.21
CA THR A 83 -5.67 15.37 -1.35
C THR A 83 -6.02 14.11 -2.14
N MET A 84 -5.36 13.92 -3.29
CA MET A 84 -5.52 12.71 -4.11
C MET A 84 -5.14 11.45 -3.33
N GLY A 85 -4.02 11.49 -2.60
CA GLY A 85 -3.55 10.39 -1.76
C GLY A 85 -4.57 10.03 -0.67
N LYS A 86 -5.19 11.01 -0.02
CA LYS A 86 -6.25 10.76 0.97
C LYS A 86 -7.47 10.07 0.34
N MET A 87 -7.93 10.54 -0.81
CA MET A 87 -9.05 9.92 -1.53
C MET A 87 -8.73 8.46 -1.91
N LEU A 88 -7.58 8.24 -2.58
CA LEU A 88 -7.14 6.92 -2.99
C LEU A 88 -6.96 5.97 -1.81
N LEU A 89 -6.35 6.43 -0.72
CA LEU A 89 -6.14 5.63 0.47
C LEU A 89 -7.49 5.21 1.08
N THR A 90 -8.46 6.13 1.13
CA THR A 90 -9.80 5.85 1.68
C THR A 90 -10.49 4.75 0.89
N PHE A 91 -10.58 4.90 -0.44
CA PHE A 91 -11.22 3.90 -1.29
C PHE A 91 -10.46 2.57 -1.31
N SER A 92 -9.13 2.62 -1.43
CA SER A 92 -8.31 1.40 -1.47
C SER A 92 -8.34 0.64 -0.15
N THR A 93 -8.40 1.34 0.99
CA THR A 93 -8.56 0.70 2.30
C THR A 93 -9.92 0.02 2.40
N ALA A 94 -11.00 0.69 1.98
CA ALA A 94 -12.33 0.08 1.96
C ALA A 94 -12.37 -1.17 1.07
N LEU A 95 -11.81 -1.09 -0.14
CA LEU A 95 -11.72 -2.23 -1.06
C LEU A 95 -10.83 -3.36 -0.52
N ALA A 96 -9.71 -3.03 0.14
CA ALA A 96 -8.81 -4.00 0.74
C ALA A 96 -9.50 -4.75 1.89
N LEU A 97 -10.33 -4.07 2.70
CA LEU A 97 -11.15 -4.70 3.72
C LEU A 97 -12.20 -5.63 3.11
N VAL A 98 -12.89 -5.22 2.05
CA VAL A 98 -13.84 -6.08 1.32
C VAL A 98 -13.13 -7.31 0.76
N ALA A 99 -11.94 -7.15 0.20
CA ALA A 99 -11.14 -8.25 -0.32
C ALA A 99 -10.72 -9.22 0.80
N PHE A 100 -10.29 -8.71 1.95
CA PHE A 100 -9.98 -9.51 3.14
C PHE A 100 -11.20 -10.31 3.63
N VAL A 101 -12.35 -9.65 3.79
CA VAL A 101 -13.59 -10.32 4.21
C VAL A 101 -13.96 -11.42 3.22
N SER A 102 -13.90 -11.13 1.93
CA SER A 102 -14.20 -12.11 0.87
C SER A 102 -13.29 -13.33 0.93
N ARG A 103 -11.98 -13.14 1.15
CA ARG A 103 -11.01 -14.23 1.33
C ARG A 103 -11.29 -15.02 2.61
N THR A 104 -11.59 -14.34 3.72
CA THR A 104 -11.90 -14.98 5.00
C THR A 104 -13.17 -15.83 4.93
N VAL A 105 -14.25 -15.33 4.31
CA VAL A 105 -15.50 -16.08 4.11
C VAL A 105 -15.25 -17.32 3.25
N LYS A 106 -14.51 -17.17 2.14
CA LYS A 106 -14.15 -18.31 1.27
C LYS A 106 -13.32 -19.37 2.01
N LEU A 107 -12.39 -18.93 2.87
CA LEU A 107 -11.60 -19.83 3.73
C LEU A 107 -12.45 -20.54 4.79
N LEU A 108 -13.52 -19.92 5.28
CA LEU A 108 -14.45 -20.55 6.23
C LEU A 108 -15.37 -21.57 5.56
N TRP A 109 -15.87 -21.28 4.36
CA TRP A 109 -16.72 -22.20 3.61
C TRP A 109 -16.01 -23.46 3.17
N LYS A 110 -14.73 -23.38 2.76
CA LYS A 110 -13.96 -24.58 2.37
C LYS A 110 -13.65 -25.54 3.51
N THR A 111 -13.83 -25.13 4.75
CA THR A 111 -13.62 -25.96 5.95
C THR A 111 -14.89 -26.65 6.46
N ARG A 112 -16.05 -26.42 5.82
CA ARG A 112 -17.28 -27.21 6.03
C ARG A 112 -17.43 -28.25 4.94
#